data_AF-A0A8T0J4G7-F1
#
_entry.id   AF-A0A8T0J4G7-F1
#
_cell.length_a   1.000
_cell.length_b   1.000
_cell.length_c   1.000
_cell.angle_alpha   90.00
_cell.angle_beta   90.00
_cell.angle_gamma   90.00
#
_symmetry.space_group_name_H-M   'P 1'
#
loop_
_entity.id
_entity.type
_entity.pdbx_description
1 polymer ?
#
loop_
_entity_poly.entity_id
_entity_poly.type
_entity_poly.pdbx_seq_one_letter_code
_entity_poly.pdbx_strand_id
1 'polypeptide(L)'
;MDDSAQNEKTDSGADSNELRFERIRIQNMDISFNNLFTQNTVQEPTFDRMIVVYRRASKPHHILDPLGDRSIHIRHFRNIPLADMELVLPEKKNPGLTPMDWVKLSISAVLGLVALFGSTESGKGDVWVRIAILGGIIGYIAKIYFTFQANLVLYQNLITQSLYDKQLDSGRGTLLHICDDVIQQEVKEVIMAYFVLMSQGKATDQELDRRCEQLMSEKFGEKCDFDV
;
A
#
# COMPACT_ATOMS: atom_id res chain seq x y z
N MET A 1 37.28 -52.66 30.01
CA MET A 1 36.91 -51.24 30.10
C MET A 1 37.15 -50.66 28.72
N ASP A 2 36.29 -51.00 27.77
CA ASP A 2 35.03 -50.27 27.42
C ASP A 2 35.36 -49.14 26.45
N ASP A 3 34.70 -48.94 25.32
CA ASP A 3 33.73 -49.73 24.56
C ASP A 3 33.72 -49.11 23.14
N SER A 4 33.14 -49.83 22.21
CA SER A 4 33.08 -49.68 20.76
C SER A 4 32.15 -48.53 20.30
N ALA A 5 32.38 -47.97 19.10
CA ALA A 5 31.37 -47.83 18.01
C ALA A 5 31.64 -46.65 17.04
N GLN A 6 31.57 -46.96 15.74
CA GLN A 6 31.39 -46.05 14.61
C GLN A 6 30.11 -45.21 14.75
N ASN A 7 30.10 -43.98 14.23
CA ASN A 7 28.99 -43.57 13.36
C ASN A 7 29.34 -42.39 12.43
N GLU A 8 28.87 -42.57 11.21
CA GLU A 8 28.75 -41.67 10.06
C GLU A 8 27.60 -40.65 10.30
N LYS A 9 27.42 -39.70 9.36
CA LYS A 9 26.29 -38.74 9.19
C LYS A 9 26.47 -37.35 9.79
N THR A 10 26.06 -36.23 9.19
CA THR A 10 25.44 -35.93 7.88
C THR A 10 25.50 -34.42 7.70
N ASP A 11 25.66 -34.01 6.45
CA ASP A 11 25.34 -32.72 5.83
C ASP A 11 24.05 -32.04 6.35
N SER A 12 23.93 -30.74 6.08
CA SER A 12 22.69 -29.97 5.86
C SER A 12 22.52 -28.75 6.75
N GLY A 13 22.17 -27.65 6.09
CA GLY A 13 21.61 -26.46 6.73
C GLY A 13 22.23 -25.17 6.23
N ALA A 14 22.21 -24.94 4.92
CA ALA A 14 22.18 -23.58 4.40
C ALA A 14 20.97 -22.89 5.04
N ASP A 15 21.24 -22.07 6.05
CA ASP A 15 20.23 -21.25 6.71
C ASP A 15 19.68 -20.29 5.66
N SER A 16 18.47 -20.62 5.22
CA SER A 16 17.49 -19.72 4.65
C SER A 16 17.57 -18.39 5.39
N ASN A 17 18.20 -17.40 4.75
CA ASN A 17 18.02 -16.00 5.08
C ASN A 17 16.53 -15.68 4.90
N GLU A 18 15.73 -15.97 5.93
CA GLU A 18 14.53 -15.20 6.22
C GLU A 18 14.95 -13.74 6.12
N LEU A 19 14.44 -13.06 5.09
CA LEU A 19 14.53 -11.61 4.98
C LEU A 19 13.75 -11.02 6.17
N ARG A 20 14.38 -10.97 7.35
CA ARG A 20 13.90 -10.26 8.52
C ARG A 20 14.01 -8.77 8.22
N PHE A 21 12.96 -8.24 7.61
CA PHE A 21 12.77 -6.79 7.50
C PHE A 21 12.39 -6.27 8.88
N GLU A 22 13.40 -5.83 9.64
CA GLU A 22 13.19 -5.25 10.95
C GLU A 22 12.62 -3.83 10.80
N ARG A 23 11.40 -3.63 11.31
CA ARG A 23 10.73 -2.33 11.30
C ARG A 23 11.45 -1.40 12.27
N ILE A 24 12.18 -0.41 11.77
CA ILE A 24 12.62 0.72 12.61
C ILE A 24 11.39 1.59 12.89
N ARG A 25 10.69 1.31 14.00
CA ARG A 25 9.61 2.19 14.49
C ARG A 25 10.23 3.47 15.02
N ILE A 26 9.75 4.61 14.51
CA ILE A 26 10.10 5.97 14.99
C ILE A 26 9.87 6.11 16.52
N GLN A 27 9.03 5.25 17.12
CA GLN A 27 8.80 5.18 18.57
C GLN A 27 10.06 4.90 19.40
N ASN A 28 11.09 4.27 18.82
CA ASN A 28 12.35 3.96 19.51
C ASN A 28 13.52 4.87 19.08
N MET A 29 13.24 5.97 18.38
CA MET A 29 14.29 6.92 17.98
C MET A 29 14.51 7.93 19.11
N ASP A 30 15.75 8.03 19.62
CA ASP A 30 16.11 9.09 20.55
C ASP A 30 15.97 10.46 19.85
N ILE A 31 14.90 11.18 20.20
CA ILE A 31 14.54 12.47 19.62
C ILE A 31 15.47 13.52 20.21
N SER A 32 16.65 13.70 19.60
CA SER A 32 17.55 14.81 19.88
C SER A 32 17.38 15.91 18.83
N PHE A 33 17.50 17.18 19.23
CA PHE A 33 17.35 18.35 18.33
C PHE A 33 18.30 18.30 17.12
N ASN A 34 19.47 17.66 17.24
CA ASN A 34 20.38 17.42 16.11
C ASN A 34 19.90 16.30 15.16
N ASN A 35 19.16 15.30 15.66
CA ASN A 35 18.61 14.22 14.85
C ASN A 35 17.39 14.65 14.03
N LEU A 36 16.74 15.77 14.36
CA LEU A 36 15.63 16.34 13.59
C LEU A 36 16.07 16.92 12.22
N PHE A 37 17.36 17.26 12.08
CA PHE A 37 17.93 17.80 10.84
C PHE A 37 18.70 16.76 10.01
N THR A 38 18.77 15.50 10.48
CA THR A 38 19.47 14.43 9.77
C THR A 38 18.49 13.68 8.87
N GLN A 39 18.84 13.47 7.61
CA GLN A 39 18.04 12.65 6.69
C GLN A 39 18.08 11.19 7.17
N ASN A 40 16.94 10.70 7.66
CA ASN A 40 16.79 9.30 8.01
C ASN A 40 16.02 8.57 6.90
N THR A 41 16.64 7.56 6.29
CA THR A 41 16.04 6.79 5.20
C THR A 41 15.24 5.64 5.79
N VAL A 42 13.92 5.83 5.86
CA VAL A 42 12.98 4.78 6.29
C VAL A 42 12.78 3.80 5.14
N GLN A 43 13.07 2.52 5.37
CA GLN A 43 12.82 1.45 4.41
C GLN A 43 11.47 0.81 4.73
N GLU A 44 10.52 0.89 3.80
CA GLU A 44 9.20 0.27 3.95
C GLU A 44 9.07 -0.97 3.05
N PRO A 45 8.54 -2.10 3.57
CA PRO A 45 8.29 -3.28 2.76
C PRO A 45 7.15 -3.00 1.77
N THR A 46 7.36 -3.39 0.51
CA THR A 46 6.38 -3.26 -0.58
C THR A 46 5.91 -4.64 -1.04
N PHE A 47 4.61 -4.78 -1.29
CA PHE A 47 4.08 -5.92 -2.03
C PHE A 47 4.52 -5.83 -3.48
N ASP A 48 5.21 -6.85 -3.98
CA ASP A 48 5.55 -6.94 -5.41
C ASP A 48 4.28 -6.93 -6.25
N ARG A 49 3.30 -7.79 -5.93
CA ARG A 49 1.98 -7.85 -6.58
C ARG A 49 0.85 -7.92 -5.56
N MET A 50 -0.21 -7.14 -5.78
CA MET A 50 -1.42 -7.14 -4.95
C MET A 50 -2.65 -7.21 -5.84
N ILE A 51 -3.51 -8.21 -5.61
CA ILE A 51 -4.80 -8.37 -6.29
C ILE A 51 -5.91 -8.05 -5.29
N VAL A 52 -6.70 -7.02 -5.59
CA VAL A 52 -7.83 -6.62 -4.74
C VAL A 52 -9.12 -7.07 -5.41
N VAL A 53 -9.83 -7.98 -4.74
CA VAL A 53 -11.15 -8.45 -5.14
C VAL A 53 -12.18 -7.85 -4.17
N TYR A 54 -13.09 -7.04 -4.68
CA TYR A 54 -14.09 -6.38 -3.84
C TYR A 54 -15.46 -6.31 -4.52
N ARG A 55 -16.50 -6.18 -3.68
CA ARG A 55 -17.87 -5.94 -4.10
C ARG A 55 -18.33 -4.59 -3.59
N ARG A 56 -18.99 -3.80 -4.43
CA ARG A 56 -19.61 -2.55 -3.98
C ARG A 56 -20.88 -2.86 -3.19
N ALA A 57 -21.05 -2.19 -2.05
CA ALA A 57 -22.31 -2.21 -1.33
C ALA A 57 -23.41 -1.61 -2.23
N SER A 58 -24.45 -2.40 -2.52
CA SER A 58 -25.56 -1.96 -3.35
C SER A 58 -26.33 -0.85 -2.64
N LYS A 59 -26.58 0.29 -3.31
CA LYS A 59 -27.50 1.30 -2.79
C LYS A 59 -28.91 0.69 -2.74
N PRO A 60 -29.72 0.93 -1.70
CA PRO A 60 -31.04 0.30 -1.53
C PRO A 60 -32.12 0.82 -2.49
N HIS A 61 -31.78 1.27 -3.70
CA HIS A 61 -32.74 1.82 -4.64
C HIS A 61 -32.35 1.58 -6.11
N HIS A 62 -32.67 0.38 -6.62
CA HIS A 62 -33.16 0.23 -7.99
C HIS A 62 -33.92 -1.09 -8.07
N ILE A 63 -35.25 -1.01 -8.17
CA ILE A 63 -36.20 -2.14 -8.19
C ILE A 63 -36.15 -2.89 -9.55
N LEU A 64 -35.27 -2.51 -10.48
CA LEU A 64 -35.30 -3.03 -11.85
C LEU A 64 -34.37 -4.22 -12.15
N ASP A 65 -33.40 -4.55 -11.30
CA ASP A 65 -32.49 -5.67 -11.55
C ASP A 65 -32.52 -6.68 -10.40
N PRO A 66 -33.15 -7.87 -10.56
CA PRO A 66 -33.14 -8.93 -9.54
C PRO A 66 -31.73 -9.49 -9.27
N LEU A 67 -30.75 -9.14 -10.10
CA LEU A 67 -29.34 -9.44 -9.89
C LEU A 67 -28.55 -8.32 -9.21
N GLY A 68 -29.08 -7.10 -9.06
CA GLY A 68 -28.36 -5.94 -8.54
C GLY A 68 -27.02 -5.67 -9.25
N ASP A 69 -26.34 -4.57 -8.91
CA ASP A 69 -24.93 -4.39 -9.31
C ASP A 69 -24.05 -5.31 -8.44
N ARG A 70 -24.21 -6.63 -8.63
CA ARG A 70 -23.47 -7.70 -7.97
C ARG A 70 -22.13 -7.97 -8.68
N SER A 71 -21.67 -7.04 -9.52
CA SER A 71 -20.41 -7.16 -10.25
C SER A 71 -19.23 -7.27 -9.26
N ILE A 72 -18.42 -8.31 -9.43
CA ILE A 72 -17.18 -8.49 -8.69
C ILE A 72 -16.13 -7.65 -9.40
N HIS A 73 -15.49 -6.73 -8.66
CA HIS A 73 -14.40 -5.94 -9.20
C HIS A 73 -13.07 -6.54 -8.80
N ILE A 74 -12.16 -6.65 -9.79
CA ILE A 74 -10.79 -7.13 -9.61
C ILE A 74 -9.86 -6.02 -10.06
N ARG A 75 -8.88 -5.67 -9.22
CA ARG A 75 -7.82 -4.71 -9.54
C ARG A 75 -6.46 -5.33 -9.25
N HIS A 76 -5.50 -5.13 -10.15
CA HIS A 76 -4.13 -5.58 -9.98
C HIS A 76 -3.20 -4.38 -9.79
N PHE A 77 -2.46 -4.37 -8.69
CA PHE A 77 -1.46 -3.36 -8.37
C PHE A 77 -0.06 -3.97 -8.26
N ARG A 78 0.96 -3.21 -8.63
CA ARG A 78 2.38 -3.57 -8.44
C ARG A 78 3.06 -2.59 -7.47
N ASN A 79 3.99 -3.07 -6.64
CA ASN A 79 4.85 -2.25 -5.78
C ASN A 79 4.06 -1.29 -4.87
N ILE A 80 3.10 -1.82 -4.11
CA ILE A 80 2.32 -1.06 -3.12
C ILE A 80 3.01 -1.21 -1.75
N PRO A 81 3.40 -0.11 -1.08
CA PRO A 81 3.96 -0.18 0.26
C PRO A 81 2.89 -0.67 1.25
N LEU A 82 3.32 -1.48 2.22
CA LEU A 82 2.42 -2.07 3.21
C LEU A 82 1.63 -1.01 4.00
N ALA A 83 2.25 0.16 4.24
CA ALA A 83 1.63 1.28 4.95
C ALA A 83 0.48 1.93 4.17
N ASP A 84 0.54 1.93 2.83
CA ASP A 84 -0.49 2.53 1.96
C ASP A 84 -1.49 1.48 1.45
N MET A 85 -1.57 0.30 2.08
CA MET A 85 -2.57 -0.71 1.74
C MET A 85 -4.01 -0.20 1.93
N GLU A 86 -4.24 0.71 2.88
CA GLU A 86 -5.57 1.32 3.06
C GLU A 86 -5.98 2.20 1.87
N LEU A 87 -4.99 2.75 1.14
CA LEU A 87 -5.23 3.59 -0.04
C LEU A 87 -5.82 2.81 -1.22
N VAL A 88 -5.50 1.51 -1.32
CA VAL A 88 -6.04 0.65 -2.38
C VAL A 88 -7.47 0.19 -2.08
N LEU A 89 -7.92 0.32 -0.82
CA LEU A 89 -9.28 0.01 -0.43
C LEU A 89 -10.20 1.19 -0.75
N PRO A 90 -11.41 0.93 -1.27
CA PRO A 90 -12.42 1.97 -1.46
C PRO A 90 -13.04 2.33 -0.10
N GLU A 91 -12.26 2.88 0.83
CA GLU A 91 -12.75 3.44 2.09
C GLU A 91 -12.70 4.98 2.11
N LYS A 92 -13.54 5.48 3.02
CA LYS A 92 -14.11 6.82 3.05
C LYS A 92 -13.07 7.85 3.49
N LYS A 93 -12.61 8.68 2.56
CA LYS A 93 -11.90 9.93 2.90
C LYS A 93 -12.83 10.84 3.69
N ASN A 94 -12.63 10.93 5.00
CA ASN A 94 -13.20 12.00 5.80
C ASN A 94 -12.29 13.22 5.67
N PRO A 95 -12.75 14.32 5.06
CA PRO A 95 -11.93 15.52 4.92
C PRO A 95 -11.71 16.15 6.31
N GLY A 96 -10.49 16.02 6.84
CA GLY A 96 -9.99 16.84 7.94
C GLY A 96 -9.29 18.08 7.39
N LEU A 97 -9.29 19.17 8.16
CA LEU A 97 -8.44 20.33 7.86
C LEU A 97 -6.97 19.91 7.87
N THR A 98 -6.19 20.36 6.87
CA THR A 98 -4.74 20.17 6.84
C THR A 98 -4.14 20.77 8.11
N PRO A 99 -3.19 20.12 8.80
CA PRO A 99 -2.56 20.67 10.02
C PRO A 99 -2.00 22.09 9.83
N MET A 100 -1.44 22.37 8.65
CA MET A 100 -0.93 23.70 8.31
C MET A 100 -2.03 24.78 8.22
N ASP A 101 -3.25 24.41 7.82
CA ASP A 101 -4.36 25.35 7.72
C ASP A 101 -4.95 25.68 9.09
N TRP A 102 -4.88 24.75 10.06
CA TRP A 102 -5.13 25.04 11.48
C TRP A 102 -4.15 26.08 12.03
N VAL A 103 -2.86 25.97 11.70
CA VAL A 103 -1.85 26.94 12.12
C VAL A 103 -2.13 28.33 11.54
N LYS A 104 -2.44 28.42 10.23
CA LYS A 104 -2.81 29.70 9.60
C LYS A 104 -4.08 30.29 10.21
N LEU A 105 -5.07 29.46 10.54
CA LEU A 105 -6.28 29.89 11.24
C LEU A 105 -5.95 30.45 12.63
N SER A 106 -5.11 29.78 13.41
CA SER A 106 -4.68 30.27 14.73
C SER A 106 -3.93 31.59 14.64
N ILE A 107 -2.98 31.74 13.71
CA ILE A 107 -2.22 32.99 13.52
C ILE A 107 -3.15 34.13 13.12
N SER A 108 -4.06 33.89 12.17
CA SER A 108 -5.00 34.93 11.72
C SER A 108 -6.05 35.30 12.77
N ALA A 109 -6.49 34.34 13.59
CA ALA A 109 -7.36 34.60 14.72
C ALA A 109 -6.67 35.48 15.77
N VAL A 110 -5.40 35.21 16.09
CA VAL A 110 -4.60 36.03 17.01
C VAL A 110 -4.40 37.44 16.45
N LEU A 111 -4.03 37.59 15.17
CA LEU A 111 -3.88 38.89 14.53
C LEU A 111 -5.20 39.67 14.48
N GLY A 112 -6.32 39.00 14.18
CA GLY A 112 -7.66 39.61 14.20
C GLY A 112 -8.07 40.08 15.59
N LEU A 113 -7.78 39.28 16.62
CA LEU A 113 -8.02 39.64 18.03
C LEU A 113 -7.19 40.86 18.46
N VAL A 114 -5.90 40.89 18.12
CA VAL A 114 -5.02 42.04 18.42
C VAL A 114 -5.51 43.30 17.74
N ALA A 115 -5.95 43.23 16.48
CA ALA A 115 -6.51 44.37 15.75
C ALA A 115 -7.81 44.90 16.38
N LEU A 116 -8.67 44.02 16.89
CA LEU A 116 -9.93 44.38 17.55
C LEU A 116 -9.69 45.01 18.94
N PHE A 117 -8.82 44.43 19.75
CA PHE A 117 -8.49 44.96 21.07
C PHE A 117 -7.71 46.29 20.99
N GLY A 118 -6.70 46.38 20.12
CA GLY A 118 -5.95 47.62 19.91
C GLY A 118 -6.78 48.78 19.34
N SER A 119 -7.83 48.47 18.57
CA SER A 119 -8.79 49.47 18.08
C SER A 119 -9.75 49.98 19.16
N THR A 120 -9.92 49.24 20.26
CA THR A 120 -10.81 49.61 21.37
C THR A 120 -10.12 50.59 22.33
N GLU A 121 -8.83 50.41 22.60
CA GLU A 121 -8.05 51.29 23.47
C GLU A 121 -7.73 52.66 22.84
N SER A 122 -7.71 52.75 21.51
CA SER A 122 -7.29 53.97 20.81
C SER A 122 -8.38 55.05 20.66
N GLY A 123 -9.61 54.84 21.15
CA GLY A 123 -10.69 55.86 21.22
C GLY A 123 -11.11 56.54 19.89
N LYS A 124 -10.52 56.17 18.75
CA LYS A 124 -10.66 56.82 17.43
C LYS A 124 -11.03 55.84 16.32
N GLY A 125 -11.75 54.78 16.65
CA GLY A 125 -12.23 53.82 15.65
C GLY A 125 -13.52 54.30 15.02
N ASP A 126 -13.44 54.99 13.88
CA ASP A 126 -14.60 55.27 13.01
C ASP A 126 -15.28 53.93 12.64
N VAL A 127 -16.61 53.92 12.56
CA VAL A 127 -17.42 52.70 12.33
C VAL A 127 -16.99 52.00 11.04
N TRP A 128 -16.57 52.77 10.05
CA TRP A 128 -16.01 52.29 8.78
C TRP A 128 -14.74 51.45 8.94
N VAL A 129 -13.86 51.79 9.88
CA VAL A 129 -12.61 51.04 10.13
C VAL A 129 -12.93 49.67 10.72
N ARG A 130 -13.92 49.59 11.60
CA ARG A 130 -14.36 48.32 12.19
C ARG A 130 -14.98 47.39 11.14
N ILE A 131 -15.78 47.93 10.23
CA ILE A 131 -16.35 47.19 9.10
C ILE A 131 -15.25 46.69 8.16
N ALA A 132 -14.24 47.52 7.88
CA ALA A 132 -13.11 47.13 7.04
C ALA A 132 -12.27 45.99 7.67
N ILE A 133 -12.01 46.04 8.97
CA ILE A 133 -11.31 44.98 9.71
C ILE A 133 -12.14 43.68 9.69
N LEU A 134 -13.44 43.76 9.96
CA LEU A 134 -14.33 42.60 9.93
C LEU A 134 -14.42 41.96 8.53
N GLY A 135 -14.54 42.79 7.49
CA GLY A 135 -14.51 42.34 6.09
C GLY A 135 -13.18 41.68 5.71
N GLY A 136 -12.06 42.21 6.19
CA GLY A 136 -10.74 41.61 6.02
C GLY A 136 -10.63 40.22 6.65
N ILE A 137 -11.15 40.04 7.88
CA ILE A 137 -11.17 38.74 8.56
C ILE A 137 -12.03 37.74 7.79
N ILE A 138 -13.25 38.12 7.41
CA ILE A 138 -14.16 37.24 6.65
C ILE A 138 -13.55 36.86 5.29
N GLY A 139 -12.97 37.82 4.58
CA GLY A 139 -12.30 37.58 3.31
C GLY A 139 -11.09 36.65 3.45
N TYR A 140 -10.34 36.76 4.54
CA TYR A 140 -9.21 35.88 4.82
C TYR A 140 -9.65 34.46 5.17
N ILE A 141 -10.71 34.29 5.98
CA ILE A 141 -11.31 32.98 6.27
C ILE A 141 -11.80 32.32 4.96
N ALA A 142 -12.49 33.08 4.11
CA ALA A 142 -12.95 32.59 2.81
C ALA A 142 -11.77 32.17 1.91
N LYS A 143 -10.69 32.96 1.88
CA LYS A 143 -9.46 32.61 1.15
C LYS A 143 -8.85 31.30 1.64
N ILE A 144 -8.75 31.11 2.96
CA ILE A 144 -8.25 29.85 3.55
C ILE A 144 -9.13 28.68 3.11
N TYR A 145 -10.45 28.83 3.20
CA TYR A 145 -11.40 27.79 2.81
C TYR A 145 -11.27 27.40 1.34
N PHE A 146 -11.25 28.37 0.42
CA PHE A 146 -11.07 28.07 -1.01
C PHE A 146 -9.70 27.45 -1.32
N THR A 147 -8.64 27.93 -0.65
CA THR A 147 -7.29 27.36 -0.81
C THR A 147 -7.25 25.91 -0.32
N PHE A 148 -7.91 25.60 0.80
CA PHE A 148 -8.03 24.25 1.32
C PHE A 148 -8.77 23.34 0.34
N GLN A 149 -9.89 23.79 -0.22
CA GLN A 149 -10.63 23.03 -1.24
C GLN A 149 -9.78 22.73 -2.47
N ALA A 150 -9.05 23.73 -2.99
CA ALA A 150 -8.17 23.55 -4.14
C ALA A 150 -7.03 22.55 -3.85
N ASN A 151 -6.40 22.66 -2.68
CA ASN A 151 -5.37 21.71 -2.26
C ASN A 151 -5.92 20.30 -2.12
N LEU A 152 -7.13 20.15 -1.57
CA LEU A 152 -7.77 18.85 -1.38
C LEU A 152 -8.06 18.15 -2.71
N VAL A 153 -8.54 18.89 -3.72
CA VAL A 153 -8.72 18.37 -5.08
C VAL A 153 -7.37 17.93 -5.67
N LEU A 154 -6.32 18.73 -5.49
CA LEU A 154 -4.97 18.38 -5.95
C LEU A 154 -4.48 17.09 -5.28
N TYR A 155 -4.60 16.96 -3.96
CA TYR A 155 -4.22 15.74 -3.23
C TYR A 155 -5.01 14.52 -3.71
N GLN A 156 -6.30 14.67 -3.96
CA GLN A 156 -7.11 13.58 -4.54
C GLN A 156 -6.58 13.17 -5.91
N ASN A 157 -6.29 14.15 -6.78
CA ASN A 157 -5.73 13.88 -8.11
C ASN A 157 -4.38 13.18 -8.03
N LEU A 158 -3.46 13.61 -7.16
CA LEU A 158 -2.15 12.96 -6.99
C LEU A 158 -2.27 11.51 -6.51
N ILE A 159 -3.12 11.27 -5.52
CA ILE A 159 -3.39 9.91 -5.01
C ILE A 159 -3.97 9.05 -6.11
N THR A 160 -4.98 9.56 -6.82
CA THR A 160 -5.63 8.84 -7.91
C THR A 160 -4.66 8.55 -9.04
N GLN A 161 -3.84 9.52 -9.44
CA GLN A 161 -2.81 9.32 -10.46
C GLN A 161 -1.76 8.30 -10.02
N SER A 162 -1.29 8.37 -8.78
CA SER A 162 -0.37 7.38 -8.22
C SER A 162 -0.97 5.97 -8.20
N LEU A 163 -2.24 5.84 -7.84
CA LEU A 163 -2.96 4.57 -7.92
C LEU A 163 -3.12 4.08 -9.35
N TYR A 164 -3.41 4.97 -10.31
CA TYR A 164 -3.49 4.63 -11.74
C TYR A 164 -2.13 4.14 -12.28
N ASP A 165 -1.05 4.85 -11.98
CA ASP A 165 0.30 4.49 -12.43
C ASP A 165 0.76 3.15 -11.84
N LYS A 166 0.26 2.80 -10.64
CA LYS A 166 0.53 1.53 -9.96
C LYS A 166 -0.44 0.41 -10.34
N GLN A 167 -1.55 0.74 -10.99
CA GLN A 167 -2.54 -0.22 -11.45
C GLN A 167 -2.08 -0.79 -12.78
N LEU A 168 -1.70 -2.07 -12.79
CA LEU A 168 -1.29 -2.74 -14.00
C LEU A 168 -2.44 -3.03 -14.94
N ASP A 169 -3.57 -3.44 -14.36
CA ASP A 169 -4.71 -3.87 -15.12
C ASP A 169 -5.97 -3.85 -14.23
N SER A 170 -7.15 -3.82 -14.85
CA SER A 170 -8.44 -3.92 -14.16
C SER A 170 -9.40 -4.85 -14.88
N GLY A 171 -10.16 -5.61 -14.09
CA GLY A 171 -11.21 -6.48 -14.62
C GLY A 171 -10.64 -7.62 -15.45
N ARG A 172 -11.00 -7.68 -16.74
CA ARG A 172 -10.73 -8.83 -17.60
C ARG A 172 -9.25 -8.99 -17.94
N GLY A 173 -8.49 -7.91 -18.06
CA GLY A 173 -7.07 -7.98 -18.39
C GLY A 173 -6.23 -8.60 -17.26
N THR A 174 -6.53 -8.25 -15.99
CA THR A 174 -5.95 -8.93 -14.82
C THR A 174 -6.21 -10.44 -14.87
N LEU A 175 -7.45 -10.84 -15.16
CA LEU A 175 -7.81 -12.26 -15.19
C LEU A 175 -7.13 -13.00 -16.34
N LEU A 176 -7.00 -12.37 -17.50
CA LEU A 176 -6.27 -12.94 -18.64
C LEU A 176 -4.78 -13.10 -18.32
N HIS A 177 -4.16 -12.12 -17.66
CA HIS A 177 -2.76 -12.21 -17.25
C HIS A 177 -2.53 -13.33 -16.24
N ILE A 178 -3.40 -13.45 -15.22
CA ILE A 178 -3.30 -14.54 -14.24
C ILE A 178 -3.52 -15.89 -14.93
N CYS A 179 -4.46 -15.97 -15.87
CA CYS A 179 -4.72 -17.18 -16.64
C CYS A 179 -3.50 -17.57 -17.48
N ASP A 180 -2.87 -16.63 -18.17
CA ASP A 180 -1.65 -16.88 -18.95
C ASP A 180 -0.49 -17.31 -18.04
N ASP A 181 -0.32 -16.67 -16.89
CA ASP A 181 0.70 -17.05 -15.90
C ASP A 181 0.51 -18.50 -15.42
N VAL A 182 -0.73 -18.89 -15.12
CA VAL A 182 -1.08 -20.27 -14.70
C VAL A 182 -0.86 -21.27 -15.84
N ILE A 183 -1.33 -20.96 -17.05
CA ILE A 183 -1.13 -21.84 -18.22
C ILE A 183 0.36 -22.04 -18.49
N GLN A 184 1.16 -20.97 -18.42
CA GLN A 184 2.61 -21.07 -18.59
C GLN A 184 3.27 -21.89 -17.49
N GLN A 185 2.74 -21.86 -16.27
CA GLN A 185 3.22 -22.70 -15.17
C GLN A 185 2.89 -24.18 -15.44
N GLU A 186 1.63 -24.51 -15.75
CA GLU A 186 1.21 -25.88 -16.08
C GLU A 186 2.02 -26.46 -17.25
N VAL A 187 2.27 -25.68 -18.31
CA VAL A 187 3.07 -26.14 -19.46
C VAL A 187 4.52 -26.45 -19.05
N LYS A 188 5.11 -25.65 -18.16
CA LYS A 188 6.48 -25.91 -17.67
C LYS A 188 6.54 -27.18 -16.83
N GLU A 189 5.54 -27.39 -15.97
CA GLU A 189 5.42 -28.60 -15.15
C GLU A 189 5.30 -29.84 -16.05
N VAL A 190 4.40 -29.82 -17.06
CA VAL A 190 4.24 -30.92 -18.02
C VAL A 190 5.54 -31.23 -18.78
N ILE A 191 6.28 -30.21 -19.23
CA ILE A 191 7.57 -30.40 -19.91
C ILE A 191 8.60 -31.06 -18.96
N MET A 192 8.64 -30.63 -17.70
CA MET A 192 9.55 -31.17 -16.70
C MET A 192 9.22 -32.63 -16.36
N ALA A 193 7.94 -32.92 -16.12
CA ALA A 193 7.44 -34.26 -15.88
C ALA A 193 7.76 -35.19 -17.07
N TYR A 194 7.55 -34.74 -18.30
CA TYR A 194 7.90 -35.48 -19.50
C TYR A 194 9.41 -35.76 -19.60
N PHE A 195 10.25 -34.76 -19.30
CA PHE A 195 11.70 -34.93 -19.27
C PHE A 195 12.16 -35.96 -18.22
N VAL A 196 11.56 -35.95 -17.03
CA VAL A 196 11.84 -36.92 -15.97
C VAL A 196 11.42 -38.33 -16.39
N LEU A 197 10.22 -38.50 -16.96
CA LEU A 197 9.77 -39.80 -17.48
C LEU A 197 10.67 -40.32 -18.61
N MET A 198 11.16 -39.42 -19.47
CA MET A 198 12.06 -39.79 -20.57
C MET A 198 13.46 -40.19 -20.09
N SER A 199 13.96 -39.58 -19.02
CA SER A 199 15.32 -39.83 -18.49
C SER A 199 15.38 -40.95 -17.46
N GLN A 200 14.37 -41.09 -16.60
CA GLN A 200 14.35 -42.02 -15.46
C GLN A 200 13.32 -43.16 -15.62
N GLY A 201 12.58 -43.18 -16.74
CA GLY A 201 11.59 -44.21 -17.04
C GLY A 201 10.27 -44.03 -16.29
N LYS A 202 9.48 -45.10 -16.22
CA LYS A 202 8.13 -45.07 -15.65
C LYS A 202 8.17 -44.75 -14.15
N ALA A 203 7.30 -43.84 -13.72
CA ALA A 203 7.08 -43.47 -12.33
C ALA A 203 5.57 -43.47 -12.04
N THR A 204 5.21 -43.66 -10.78
CA THR A 204 3.88 -43.33 -10.25
C THR A 204 3.80 -41.83 -10.01
N ASP A 205 2.60 -41.25 -9.97
CA ASP A 205 2.39 -39.79 -9.84
C ASP A 205 3.18 -39.19 -8.67
N GLN A 206 3.06 -39.77 -7.46
CA GLN A 206 3.82 -39.34 -6.26
C GLN A 206 5.35 -39.44 -6.40
N GLU A 207 5.83 -40.38 -7.20
CA GLU A 207 7.26 -40.58 -7.41
C GLU A 207 7.78 -39.66 -8.51
N LEU A 208 6.93 -39.34 -9.50
CA LEU A 208 7.21 -38.37 -10.54
C LEU A 208 7.30 -36.96 -9.96
N ASP A 209 6.38 -36.62 -9.07
CA ASP A 209 6.35 -35.38 -8.30
C ASP A 209 7.68 -35.17 -7.55
N ARG A 210 8.01 -36.10 -6.64
CA ARG A 210 9.27 -36.07 -5.87
C ARG A 210 10.52 -35.97 -6.75
N ARG A 211 10.54 -36.65 -7.91
CA ARG A 211 11.67 -36.58 -8.85
C ARG A 211 11.77 -35.21 -9.53
N CYS A 212 10.65 -34.57 -9.82
CA CYS A 212 10.63 -33.22 -10.39
C CYS A 212 11.08 -32.19 -9.34
N GLU A 213 10.57 -32.28 -8.10
CA GLU A 213 11.02 -31.42 -7.00
C GLU A 213 12.53 -31.56 -6.73
N GLN A 214 13.02 -32.79 -6.70
CA GLN A 214 14.45 -33.06 -6.53
C GLN A 214 15.28 -32.49 -7.68
N LEU A 215 14.83 -32.66 -8.93
CA LEU A 215 15.50 -32.09 -10.09
C LEU A 215 15.54 -30.56 -10.02
N MET A 216 14.44 -29.94 -9.59
CA MET A 216 14.31 -28.48 -9.47
C MET A 216 15.24 -27.93 -8.38
N SER A 217 15.31 -28.60 -7.24
CA SER A 217 16.23 -28.24 -6.16
C SER A 217 17.70 -28.44 -6.56
N GLU A 218 18.05 -29.56 -7.20
CA GLU A 218 19.43 -29.88 -7.57
C GLU A 218 19.97 -29.03 -8.73
N LYS A 219 19.15 -28.77 -9.76
CA LYS A 219 19.58 -28.04 -10.96
C LYS A 219 19.39 -26.54 -10.87
N PHE A 220 18.34 -26.07 -10.19
CA PHE A 220 17.97 -24.66 -10.15
C PHE A 220 18.09 -24.04 -8.75
N GLY A 221 18.27 -24.84 -7.69
CA GLY A 221 18.40 -24.34 -6.32
C GLY A 221 17.08 -23.85 -5.72
N GLU A 222 15.96 -24.09 -6.40
CA GLU A 222 14.64 -23.62 -5.98
C GLU A 222 13.87 -24.75 -5.29
N LYS A 223 13.26 -24.44 -4.16
CA LYS A 223 12.31 -25.33 -3.48
C LYS A 223 10.90 -24.93 -3.93
N CYS A 224 10.26 -25.80 -4.69
CA CYS A 224 8.91 -25.58 -5.18
C CYS A 224 8.13 -26.89 -5.05
N ASP A 225 6.86 -26.76 -4.67
CA ASP A 225 5.87 -27.82 -4.53
C ASP A 225 5.32 -28.10 -5.93
N PHE A 226 5.61 -29.29 -6.46
CA PHE A 226 5.29 -29.66 -7.83
C PHE A 226 3.96 -30.45 -7.85
N ASP A 227 3.16 -30.30 -8.91
CA ASP A 227 1.87 -30.99 -9.03
C ASP A 227 1.81 -31.74 -10.37
N VAL A 228 1.36 -33.01 -10.36
CA VAL A 228 1.38 -33.93 -11.52
C VAL A 228 0.14 -34.79 -11.63
#